data_AF-A0A7C1A1K0-F1
#
_entry.id   AF-A0A7C1A1K0-F1
#
_cell.length_a   1.000
_cell.length_b   1.000
_cell.length_c   1.000
_cell.angle_alpha   90.00
_cell.angle_beta   90.00
_cell.angle_gamma   90.00
#
_symmetry.space_group_name_H-M   'P 1'
#
loop_
_entity.id
_entity.type
_entity.pdbx_description
1 polymer ?
#
loop_
_entity_poly.entity_id
_entity_poly.type
_entity_poly.pdbx_seq_one_letter_code
_entity_poly.pdbx_strand_id
1 'polypeptide(L)'
;MKKKWLIIGVIIIVVIIAFFVRSRFLNKTNEEELTQQNIKITPQMVASVERGDLKKTVSTSGYLQPADEKVLTFSLNGEIEEVLVSEGKRVTEGEVLVRLERSQQEYNYLKAKNTYEL
;
A
#
# COMPACT_ATOMS: atom_id res chain seq x y z
N MET A 1 9.30 69.31 -73.02
CA MET A 1 10.13 68.30 -72.32
C MET A 1 9.81 68.14 -70.82
N LYS A 2 8.63 68.58 -70.32
CA LYS A 2 8.32 68.60 -68.87
C LYS A 2 7.53 67.37 -68.34
N LYS A 3 6.96 66.53 -69.22
CA LYS A 3 6.17 65.33 -68.82
C LYS A 3 7.03 64.09 -68.54
N LYS A 4 8.22 63.97 -69.15
CA LYS A 4 9.13 62.82 -68.94
C LYS A 4 9.80 62.82 -67.56
N TRP A 5 10.03 64.00 -66.97
CA TRP A 5 10.55 64.15 -65.60
C TRP A 5 9.54 63.73 -64.53
N LEU A 6 8.24 63.99 -64.76
CA LEU A 6 7.17 63.51 -63.88
C LEU A 6 7.10 61.98 -63.87
N ILE A 7 7.28 61.33 -65.03
CA ILE A 7 7.31 59.87 -65.15
C ILE A 7 8.53 59.29 -64.42
N ILE A 8 9.70 59.92 -64.53
CA ILE A 8 10.91 59.53 -63.79
C ILE A 8 10.70 59.65 -62.27
N GLY A 9 10.04 60.72 -61.80
CA GLY A 9 9.74 60.93 -60.39
C GLY A 9 8.81 59.87 -59.82
N VAL A 10 7.78 59.48 -60.56
CA VAL A 10 6.85 58.41 -60.17
C VAL A 10 7.55 57.05 -60.13
N ILE A 11 8.42 56.75 -61.11
CA ILE A 11 9.20 55.50 -61.12
C ILE A 11 10.13 55.41 -59.90
N ILE A 12 10.81 56.51 -59.54
CA ILE A 12 11.69 56.55 -58.36
C ILE A 12 10.89 56.29 -57.08
N ILE A 13 9.71 56.90 -56.94
CA ILE A 13 8.83 56.66 -55.77
C ILE A 13 8.38 55.21 -55.69
N VAL A 14 8.01 54.58 -56.81
CA VAL A 14 7.61 53.16 -56.84
C VAL A 14 8.77 52.26 -56.46
N VAL A 15 9.99 52.55 -56.90
CA VAL A 15 11.19 51.77 -56.55
C VAL A 15 11.52 51.91 -55.05
N ILE A 16 11.38 53.11 -54.47
CA ILE A 16 11.60 53.35 -53.04
C ILE A 16 10.57 52.60 -52.20
N ILE A 17 9.30 52.61 -52.60
CA ILE A 17 8.23 51.89 -51.90
C ILE A 17 8.47 50.37 -52.00
N ALA A 18 8.82 49.86 -53.18
CA ALA A 18 9.14 48.44 -53.36
C ALA A 18 10.34 48.00 -52.50
N PHE A 19 11.38 48.83 -52.42
CA PHE A 19 12.54 48.58 -51.57
C PHE A 19 12.16 48.61 -50.07
N PHE A 20 11.33 49.57 -49.66
CA PHE A 20 10.88 49.69 -48.27
C PHE A 20 9.99 48.52 -47.84
N VAL A 21 9.08 48.08 -48.71
CA VAL A 21 8.24 46.89 -48.49
C VAL A 21 9.10 45.63 -48.43
N ARG A 22 10.04 45.44 -49.36
CA ARG A 22 10.96 44.31 -49.35
C ARG A 22 11.86 44.29 -48.11
N SER A 23 12.36 45.45 -47.67
CA SER A 23 13.12 45.60 -46.43
C SER A 23 12.29 45.24 -45.20
N ARG A 24 11.06 45.74 -45.10
CA ARG A 24 10.10 45.37 -44.04
C ARG A 24 9.73 43.89 -44.07
N PHE A 25 9.69 43.27 -45.25
CA PHE A 25 9.30 41.87 -45.41
C PHE A 25 10.48 40.92 -45.13
N LEU A 26 11.71 41.29 -45.48
CA LEU A 26 12.92 40.54 -45.14
C LEU A 26 13.26 40.65 -43.64
N ASN A 27 13.02 41.81 -43.01
CA ASN A 27 13.17 42.00 -41.57
C ASN A 27 11.99 41.47 -40.73
N LYS A 28 10.97 40.87 -41.36
CA LYS A 28 9.88 40.13 -40.72
C LYS A 28 9.97 38.64 -41.00
N THR A 29 11.19 38.10 -41.02
CA THR A 29 11.35 36.70 -40.61
C THR A 29 11.08 36.71 -39.12
N ASN A 30 9.87 36.32 -38.76
CA ASN A 30 9.58 35.81 -37.42
C ASN A 30 10.54 34.63 -37.21
N GLU A 31 11.72 34.93 -36.71
CA GLU A 31 12.37 34.01 -35.78
C GLU A 31 11.40 33.96 -34.60
N GLU A 32 10.43 33.05 -34.70
CA GLU A 32 10.04 32.26 -33.55
C GLU A 32 11.33 31.56 -33.10
N GLU A 33 12.22 32.32 -32.45
CA GLU A 33 13.09 31.76 -31.46
C GLU A 33 12.13 31.15 -30.46
N LEU A 34 11.82 29.86 -30.67
CA LEU A 34 11.68 28.92 -29.59
C LEU A 34 12.88 29.25 -28.70
N THR A 35 12.62 30.11 -27.71
CA THR A 35 13.52 30.36 -26.61
C THR A 35 13.60 28.99 -25.95
N GLN A 36 14.50 28.16 -26.49
CA GLN A 36 15.19 27.16 -25.73
C GLN A 36 15.73 27.99 -24.59
N GLN A 37 15.00 27.95 -23.47
CA GLN A 37 15.48 28.50 -22.24
C GLN A 37 16.88 27.93 -22.13
N ASN A 38 17.89 28.78 -22.28
CA ASN A 38 19.28 28.42 -22.07
C ASN A 38 19.39 28.22 -20.55
N ILE A 39 18.79 27.15 -20.06
CA ILE A 39 18.92 26.70 -18.69
C ILE A 39 20.37 26.27 -18.62
N LYS A 40 21.21 27.14 -18.06
CA LYS A 40 22.63 26.87 -17.84
C LYS A 40 22.72 25.79 -16.78
N ILE A 41 22.69 24.53 -17.21
CA ILE A 41 22.83 23.36 -16.33
C ILE A 41 24.26 23.40 -15.79
N THR A 42 24.39 23.79 -14.53
CA THR A 42 25.68 23.74 -13.82
C THR A 42 25.90 22.29 -13.36
N PRO A 43 27.13 21.74 -13.34
CA PRO A 43 27.37 20.36 -12.92
C PRO A 43 26.83 19.98 -11.53
N GLN A 44 26.57 21.00 -10.69
CA GLN A 44 25.94 20.87 -9.37
C GLN A 44 24.44 20.50 -9.45
N MET A 45 23.82 20.61 -10.63
CA MET A 45 22.39 20.37 -10.88
C MET A 45 22.11 18.96 -11.42
N VAL A 46 23.13 18.13 -11.61
CA VAL A 46 22.97 16.74 -12.09
C VAL A 46 23.33 15.75 -11.00
N ALA A 47 22.54 14.69 -10.89
CA ALA A 47 22.80 13.56 -9.99
C ALA A 47 22.77 12.26 -10.79
N SER A 48 23.65 11.32 -10.43
CA SER A 48 23.64 9.97 -11.01
C SER A 48 22.43 9.20 -10.49
N VAL A 49 21.67 8.57 -11.40
CA VAL A 49 20.55 7.70 -11.03
C VAL A 49 21.02 6.25 -11.05
N GLU A 50 20.79 5.56 -9.94
CA GLU A 50 21.08 4.14 -9.82
C GLU A 50 19.78 3.34 -9.85
N ARG A 51 19.78 2.22 -10.58
CA ARG A 51 18.65 1.30 -10.58
C ARG A 51 18.72 0.45 -9.31
N GLY A 52 17.65 0.49 -8.52
CA GLY A 52 17.50 -0.34 -7.33
C GLY A 52 16.03 -0.72 -7.11
N ASP A 53 15.80 -1.60 -6.16
CA ASP A 53 14.45 -2.07 -5.82
C ASP A 53 13.77 -1.10 -4.85
N LEU A 54 12.53 -0.71 -5.17
CA LEU A 54 11.67 0.06 -4.27
C LEU A 54 10.69 -0.88 -3.57
N LYS A 55 10.78 -0.96 -2.25
CA LYS A 55 9.81 -1.71 -1.43
C LYS A 55 8.78 -0.76 -0.86
N LYS A 56 7.50 -1.07 -1.10
CA LYS A 56 6.37 -0.38 -0.47
C LYS A 56 5.78 -1.31 0.59
N THR A 57 6.01 -0.99 1.86
CA THR A 57 5.48 -1.77 2.99
C THR A 57 4.23 -1.10 3.53
N VAL A 58 3.25 -1.89 3.95
CA VAL A 58 2.08 -1.42 4.70
C VAL A 58 2.17 -2.01 6.11
N SER A 59 2.18 -1.14 7.11
CA SER A 59 2.14 -1.56 8.51
C SER A 59 0.69 -1.73 8.95
N THR A 60 0.40 -2.84 9.63
CA THR A 60 -0.91 -3.14 10.20
C THR A 60 -0.76 -3.58 11.64
N SER A 61 -1.85 -3.51 12.39
CA SER A 61 -1.94 -3.97 13.78
C SER A 61 -3.19 -4.81 13.97
N GLY A 62 -3.16 -5.66 14.99
CA GLY A 62 -4.27 -6.53 15.33
C GLY A 62 -4.03 -7.19 16.68
N TYR A 63 -5.02 -7.96 17.12
CA TYR A 63 -4.97 -8.70 18.38
C TYR A 63 -4.86 -10.20 18.08
N LEU A 64 -4.13 -10.91 18.94
CA LEU A 64 -4.13 -12.36 18.93
C LEU A 64 -5.37 -12.85 19.68
N GLN A 65 -6.03 -13.86 19.11
CA GLN A 65 -7.15 -14.55 19.75
C GLN A 65 -6.78 -16.02 19.96
N PRO A 66 -7.29 -16.66 21.02
CA PRO A 66 -7.14 -18.11 21.21
C PRO A 66 -7.70 -18.86 19.99
N ALA A 67 -7.00 -19.92 19.57
CA ALA A 67 -7.50 -20.79 18.50
C ALA A 67 -8.75 -21.56 18.97
N ASP A 68 -8.73 -22.02 20.22
CA ASP A 68 -9.83 -22.72 20.87
C ASP A 68 -9.98 -22.22 22.31
N GLU A 69 -11.21 -22.02 22.74
CA GLU A 69 -11.57 -21.70 24.12
C GLU A 69 -12.75 -22.59 24.53
N LYS A 70 -12.64 -23.28 25.65
CA LYS A 70 -13.67 -24.23 26.12
C LYS A 70 -13.89 -24.08 27.62
N VAL A 71 -15.16 -23.99 28.00
CA VAL A 71 -15.60 -24.15 29.39
C VAL A 71 -15.80 -25.65 29.64
N LEU A 72 -15.05 -26.20 30.58
CA LEU A 72 -15.17 -27.61 30.97
C LEU A 72 -16.23 -27.76 32.05
N THR A 73 -17.12 -28.73 31.87
CA THR A 73 -18.16 -29.09 32.82
C THR A 73 -18.19 -30.60 33.02
N PHE A 74 -18.60 -31.03 34.20
CA PHE A 74 -18.76 -32.46 34.48
C PHE A 74 -20.07 -32.97 33.85
N SER A 75 -20.01 -34.14 33.23
CA SER A 75 -21.21 -34.79 32.67
C SER A 75 -22.10 -35.42 33.74
N LEU A 76 -21.55 -35.63 34.94
CA LEU A 76 -22.23 -36.21 36.09
C LEU A 76 -22.19 -35.22 37.25
N ASN A 77 -23.23 -35.24 38.07
CA ASN A 77 -23.22 -34.52 39.34
C ASN A 77 -22.37 -35.29 40.35
N GLY A 78 -21.62 -34.58 41.20
CA GLY A 78 -20.78 -35.16 42.23
C GLY A 78 -20.04 -34.09 43.03
N GLU A 79 -19.47 -34.51 44.15
CA GLU A 79 -18.58 -33.68 44.97
C GLU A 79 -17.14 -33.78 44.45
N ILE A 80 -16.37 -32.69 44.56
CA ILE A 80 -14.95 -32.67 44.18
C ILE A 80 -14.14 -33.34 45.28
N GLU A 81 -13.40 -34.39 44.94
CA GLU A 81 -12.46 -35.07 45.84
C GLU A 81 -11.11 -34.33 45.86
N GLU A 82 -10.57 -34.02 44.68
CA GLU A 82 -9.28 -33.34 44.54
C GLU A 82 -9.18 -32.50 43.27
N VAL A 83 -8.41 -31.41 43.34
CA VAL A 83 -8.03 -30.55 42.21
C VAL A 83 -6.53 -30.74 41.93
N LEU A 84 -6.19 -31.18 40.71
CA LEU A 84 -4.84 -31.60 40.31
C LEU A 84 -4.13 -30.56 39.40
N VAL A 85 -4.78 -29.43 39.18
CA VAL A 85 -4.33 -28.35 38.29
C VAL A 85 -4.28 -27.03 39.06
N SER A 86 -3.36 -26.16 38.68
CA SER A 86 -3.28 -24.78 39.17
C SER A 86 -3.50 -23.80 38.01
N GLU A 87 -3.91 -22.58 38.33
CA GLU A 87 -4.05 -21.52 37.33
C GLU A 87 -2.74 -21.29 36.56
N GLY A 88 -2.86 -21.07 35.24
CA GLY A 88 -1.72 -20.89 34.34
C GLY A 88 -0.93 -22.16 34.02
N LYS A 89 -1.27 -23.32 34.60
CA LYS A 89 -0.61 -24.60 34.27
C LYS A 89 -0.94 -24.99 32.83
N ARG A 90 0.09 -25.35 32.06
CA ARG A 90 -0.07 -26.02 30.77
C ARG A 90 -0.37 -27.49 31.00
N VAL A 91 -1.37 -28.00 30.29
CA VAL A 91 -1.82 -29.39 30.41
C VAL A 91 -1.80 -30.06 29.04
N THR A 92 -1.76 -31.39 29.05
CA THR A 92 -1.76 -32.22 27.84
C THR A 92 -3.12 -32.90 27.64
N GLU A 93 -3.36 -33.40 26.42
CA GLU A 93 -4.57 -34.14 26.13
C GLU A 93 -4.68 -35.39 27.02
N GLY A 94 -5.85 -35.59 27.63
CA GLY A 94 -6.11 -36.70 28.55
C GLY A 94 -5.59 -36.49 29.98
N GLU A 95 -4.93 -35.37 30.28
CA GLU A 95 -4.49 -35.06 31.64
C GLU A 95 -5.68 -34.84 32.58
N VAL A 96 -5.65 -35.50 33.73
CA VAL A 96 -6.71 -35.38 34.75
C VAL A 96 -6.55 -34.04 35.47
N LEU A 97 -7.57 -33.19 35.37
CA LEU A 97 -7.57 -31.85 35.97
C LEU A 97 -8.20 -31.84 37.37
N VAL A 98 -9.28 -32.60 37.55
CA VAL A 98 -10.08 -32.67 38.78
C VAL A 98 -10.61 -34.10 38.92
N ARG A 99 -10.71 -34.60 40.14
CA ARG A 99 -11.35 -35.88 40.46
C ARG A 99 -12.61 -35.64 41.29
N LEU A 100 -13.68 -36.33 40.93
CA LEU A 100 -14.91 -36.36 41.72
C LEU A 100 -14.87 -37.54 42.69
N GLU A 101 -15.57 -37.39 43.81
CA GLU A 101 -15.88 -38.47 44.74
C GLU A 101 -16.69 -39.55 44.00
N ARG A 102 -16.32 -40.83 44.18
CA ARG A 102 -16.83 -41.95 43.38
C ARG A 102 -17.42 -43.10 44.20
N SER A 103 -17.49 -43.00 45.53
CA SER A 103 -17.93 -44.09 46.41
C SER A 103 -19.31 -44.63 46.04
N GLN A 104 -20.27 -43.73 45.78
CA GLN A 104 -21.64 -44.10 45.44
C GLN A 104 -21.73 -44.74 44.04
N GLN A 105 -20.97 -44.21 43.08
CA GLN A 105 -20.89 -44.68 41.71
C GLN A 105 -20.23 -46.07 41.66
N GLU A 106 -19.17 -46.27 42.42
CA GLU A 106 -18.46 -47.54 42.55
C GLU A 106 -19.37 -48.60 43.18
N TYR A 107 -20.07 -48.26 44.27
CA TYR A 107 -21.04 -49.17 44.88
C TYR A 107 -22.15 -49.59 43.90
N ASN A 108 -22.71 -48.64 43.14
CA ASN A 108 -23.74 -48.91 42.15
C ASN A 108 -23.22 -49.78 41.01
N TYR A 109 -21.98 -49.55 40.56
CA TYR A 109 -21.33 -50.36 39.55
C TYR A 109 -21.12 -51.81 40.02
N LEU A 110 -20.60 -52.01 41.23
CA LEU A 110 -20.41 -53.36 41.80
C LEU A 110 -21.74 -54.12 41.92
N LYS A 111 -22.81 -53.44 42.35
CA LYS A 111 -24.14 -54.04 42.45
C LYS A 111 -24.66 -54.50 41.08
N ALA A 112 -24.52 -53.65 40.06
CA ALA A 112 -24.95 -53.97 38.70
C ALA A 112 -24.13 -55.14 38.11
N LYS A 113 -22.81 -55.13 38.33
CA LYS A 113 -21.91 -56.19 37.86
C LYS A 113 -22.26 -57.56 38.45
N ASN A 114 -22.43 -57.65 39.78
CA ASN A 114 -22.82 -58.89 40.43
C ASN A 114 -24.17 -59.43 39.93
N THR A 115 -25.09 -58.53 39.57
CA THR A 115 -26.41 -58.92 39.03
C THR A 115 -26.32 -59.46 37.61
N TYR A 116 -25.35 -58.98 36.81
CA TYR A 116 -25.12 -59.44 35.43
C TYR A 116 -24.36 -60.77 35.36
N GLU A 117 -23.46 -61.02 36.32
CA GLU A 117 -22.64 -62.24 36.36
C GLU A 117 -23.39 -63.48 36.91
N LEU A 118 -24.59 -63.30 37.48
CA LEU A 118 -25.50 -64.36 37.94
C LEU A 118 -26.48 -64.77 36.85
#